data_AF-A0A0P9RAX5-F1
#
_entry.id   AF-A0A0P9RAX5-F1
#
_cell.length_a   1.000
_cell.length_b   1.000
_cell.length_c   1.000
_cell.angle_alpha   90.00
_cell.angle_beta   90.00
_cell.angle_gamma   90.00
#
_symmetry.space_group_name_H-M   'P 1'
#
loop_
_entity.id
_entity.type
_entity.pdbx_description
1 polymer ?
#
loop_
_entity_poly.entity_id
_entity_poly.type
_entity_poly.pdbx_seq_one_letter_code
_entity_poly.pdbx_strand_id
1 'polypeptide(L)' 'MGGDTPTSDGYMLFHSVDVSKGGVHLWVNRKDKYMTQLNGMIKANAEAQAKEKLPVTADKNWVIVKPDEIQ' A
#
# COMPACT_ATOMS: atom_id res chain seq x y z
N MET A 1 7.50 -3.26 3.61
CA MET A 1 7.95 -2.87 2.25
C MET A 1 7.76 -1.38 2.09
N GLY A 2 8.71 -0.68 1.47
CA GLY A 2 8.64 0.77 1.21
C GLY A 2 8.49 1.07 -0.27
N GLY A 3 7.76 2.12 -0.63
CA GLY A 3 7.62 2.60 -2.00
C GLY A 3 7.13 4.05 -2.09
N ASP A 4 7.21 4.62 -3.28
CA ASP A 4 6.80 6.00 -3.59
C ASP A 4 6.20 6.16 -5.01
N THR A 5 6.24 5.09 -5.82
CA THR A 5 5.76 5.07 -7.21
C THR A 5 4.76 3.92 -7.43
N PRO A 6 3.46 4.21 -7.64
CA PRO A 6 2.41 3.18 -7.53
C PRO A 6 2.56 2.02 -8.52
N THR A 7 2.96 2.30 -9.77
CA THR A 7 3.08 1.28 -10.81
C THR A 7 4.32 0.40 -10.67
N SER A 8 5.41 0.94 -10.09
CA SER A 8 6.65 0.21 -9.87
C SER A 8 6.58 -0.62 -8.60
N ASP A 9 6.13 0.01 -7.51
CA ASP A 9 6.22 -0.57 -6.17
C ASP A 9 4.95 -1.30 -5.77
N GLY A 10 3.83 -1.02 -6.45
CA GLY A 10 2.51 -1.54 -6.09
C GLY A 10 2.45 -3.05 -5.99
N TYR A 11 3.10 -3.78 -6.91
CA TYR A 11 3.11 -5.24 -6.84
C TYR A 11 3.71 -5.75 -5.52
N MET A 12 4.90 -5.24 -5.17
CA MET A 12 5.60 -5.62 -3.94
C MET A 12 4.85 -5.15 -2.69
N LEU A 13 4.23 -3.97 -2.73
CA LEU A 13 3.41 -3.47 -1.63
C LEU A 13 2.25 -4.42 -1.36
N PHE A 14 1.48 -4.82 -2.38
CA PHE A 14 0.28 -5.65 -2.16
C PHE A 14 0.55 -7.15 -1.98
N HIS A 15 1.71 -7.67 -2.41
CA HIS A 15 1.95 -9.13 -2.43
C HIS A 15 3.10 -9.58 -1.51
N SER A 16 3.93 -8.67 -1.00
CA SER A 16 5.11 -9.05 -0.19
C SER A 16 5.00 -8.66 1.29
N VAL A 17 3.97 -7.93 1.69
CA VAL A 17 3.76 -7.53 3.10
C VAL A 17 2.93 -8.58 3.83
N ASP A 18 3.55 -9.23 4.82
CA ASP A 18 2.86 -10.14 5.75
C ASP A 18 2.26 -9.36 6.92
N VAL A 19 1.04 -8.84 6.73
CA VAL A 19 0.30 -8.09 7.76
C VAL A 19 0.06 -8.92 9.03
N SER A 20 -0.08 -10.25 8.90
CA SER A 20 -0.35 -11.14 10.04
C SER A 20 0.81 -11.23 11.02
N LYS A 21 2.03 -10.94 10.56
CA LYS A 21 3.25 -10.88 11.39
C LYS A 21 3.67 -9.44 11.71
N GLY A 22 2.77 -8.48 11.57
CA GLY A 22 3.04 -7.06 11.81
C GLY A 22 3.77 -6.36 10.66
N GLY A 23 3.76 -6.93 9.45
CA GLY A 23 4.29 -6.28 8.26
C GLY A 23 3.59 -4.95 7.98
N VAL A 24 4.36 -3.99 7.47
CA VAL A 24 3.93 -2.62 7.20
C VAL A 24 4.08 -2.29 5.71
N HIS A 25 3.06 -1.64 5.17
CA HIS A 25 3.10 -0.91 3.91
C HIS A 25 3.60 0.51 4.20
N LEU A 26 4.90 0.76 3.98
CA LEU A 26 5.46 2.09 4.10
C LEU A 26 5.32 2.82 2.76
N TRP A 27 4.72 3.99 2.77
CA TRP A 27 4.55 4.83 1.59
C TRP A 27 5.13 6.21 1.82
N VAL A 28 6.01 6.65 0.91
CA VAL A 28 6.51 8.03 0.88
C VAL A 28 5.66 8.83 -0.12
N ASN A 29 4.74 9.63 0.42
CA ASN A 29 3.84 10.48 -0.33
C ASN A 29 4.56 11.72 -0.87
N ARG A 30 5.19 11.59 -2.04
CA ARG A 30 5.89 12.69 -2.72
C ARG A 30 5.03 13.47 -3.72
N LYS A 31 3.87 12.95 -4.14
CA LYS A 31 2.99 13.57 -5.14
C LYS A 31 1.53 13.16 -4.93
N ASP A 32 0.62 14.14 -4.92
CA ASP A 32 -0.82 13.89 -4.78
C ASP A 32 -1.36 12.92 -5.83
N LYS A 33 -0.95 13.08 -7.10
CA LYS A 33 -1.33 12.17 -8.20
C LYS A 33 -1.03 10.69 -7.85
N TYR A 34 0.12 10.43 -7.23
CA TYR A 34 0.50 9.06 -6.88
C TYR A 34 -0.27 8.55 -5.68
N MET A 35 -0.56 9.41 -4.70
CA MET A 35 -1.42 9.05 -3.57
C MET A 35 -2.85 8.72 -4.03
N THR A 36 -3.43 9.51 -4.95
CA THR A 36 -4.74 9.20 -5.53
C THR A 36 -4.75 7.86 -6.25
N GLN A 37 -3.71 7.57 -7.05
CA GLN A 37 -3.59 6.30 -7.74
C GLN A 37 -3.44 5.13 -6.75
N LEU A 38 -2.59 5.27 -5.74
CA LEU A 38 -2.39 4.26 -4.70
C LEU A 38 -3.69 3.96 -3.95
N ASN A 39 -4.46 4.98 -3.55
CA ASN A 39 -5.75 4.78 -2.88
C ASN A 39 -6.73 3.97 -3.73
N GLY A 40 -6.76 4.24 -5.05
CA GLY A 40 -7.54 3.43 -5.99
C GLY A 40 -7.08 1.97 -6.01
N MET A 41 -5.76 1.73 -6.00
CA MET A 41 -5.20 0.38 -5.95
C MET A 41 -5.48 -0.33 -4.61
N ILE A 42 -5.36 0.37 -3.47
CA ILE A 42 -5.68 -0.17 -2.15
C ILE A 42 -7.11 -0.69 -2.14
N LYS A 43 -8.06 0.16 -2.57
CA LYS A 43 -9.47 -0.21 -2.63
C LYS A 43 -9.71 -1.42 -3.54
N ALA A 44 -9.19 -1.38 -4.77
CA ALA A 44 -9.38 -2.45 -5.74
C ALA A 44 -8.80 -3.79 -5.27
N ASN A 45 -7.61 -3.78 -4.66
CA ASN A 45 -6.99 -5.00 -4.12
C ASN A 45 -7.74 -5.53 -2.90
N ALA A 46 -8.22 -4.67 -2.00
CA ALA A 46 -9.01 -5.09 -0.85
C ALA A 46 -10.35 -5.72 -1.27
N GLU A 47 -11.04 -5.11 -2.25
CA GLU A 47 -12.26 -5.66 -2.85
C GLU A 47 -12.01 -7.01 -3.53
N ALA A 48 -10.90 -7.13 -4.27
CA ALA A 48 -10.49 -8.40 -4.89
C ALA A 48 -10.20 -9.48 -3.85
N GLN A 49 -9.42 -9.17 -2.80
CA GLN A 49 -9.14 -10.10 -1.70
C GLN A 49 -10.45 -10.59 -1.05
N ALA A 50 -11.38 -9.68 -0.76
CA ALA A 50 -12.67 -10.02 -0.19
C ALA A 50 -13.51 -10.91 -1.11
N LYS A 51 -13.57 -10.59 -2.40
CA LYS A 51 -14.30 -11.37 -3.42
C LYS A 51 -13.76 -12.79 -3.56
N GLU A 52 -12.43 -12.93 -3.54
CA GLU A 52 -11.73 -14.21 -3.63
C GLU A 52 -11.66 -14.96 -2.29
N LYS A 53 -12.30 -14.43 -1.23
CA LYS A 53 -12.31 -14.99 0.14
C LYS A 53 -10.90 -15.14 0.74
N LEU A 54 -9.97 -14.32 0.29
CA LEU A 54 -8.66 -14.18 0.90
C LEU A 54 -8.74 -13.25 2.12
N PRO A 55 -7.79 -13.35 3.07
CA PRO A 55 -7.63 -12.33 4.09
C PRO A 55 -7.47 -10.95 3.46
N VAL A 56 -8.29 -9.98 3.88
CA VAL A 56 -8.21 -8.61 3.39
C VAL A 56 -7.08 -7.88 4.14
N THR A 57 -5.95 -7.72 3.46
CA THR A 57 -4.72 -7.14 3.99
C THR A 57 -4.29 -5.87 3.25
N ALA A 58 -4.78 -5.67 2.02
CA ALA A 58 -4.36 -4.59 1.15
C ALA A 58 -4.66 -3.19 1.71
N ASP A 59 -5.64 -3.06 2.61
CA ASP A 59 -6.03 -1.81 3.27
C ASP A 59 -5.49 -1.69 4.71
N LYS A 60 -4.62 -2.61 5.15
CA LYS A 60 -4.13 -2.67 6.53
C LYS A 60 -2.67 -2.23 6.65
N ASN A 61 -2.30 -1.79 7.86
CA ASN A 61 -0.92 -1.47 8.25
C ASN A 61 -0.18 -0.53 7.28
N TRP A 62 -0.86 0.53 6.85
CA TRP A 62 -0.23 1.60 6.08
C TRP A 62 0.39 2.64 7.01
N VAL A 63 1.68 2.91 6.79
CA VAL A 63 2.38 4.07 7.33
C VAL A 63 2.70 4.98 6.16
N ILE A 64 2.11 6.17 6.17
CA ILE A 64 2.21 7.12 5.07
C ILE A 64 2.90 8.36 5.59
N VAL A 65 4.03 8.70 5.00
CA VAL A 65 4.84 9.86 5.37
C VAL A 65 5.10 10.73 4.16
N LYS A 66 5.30 12.03 4.37
CA LYS A 66 5.84 12.93 3.36
C LYS A 66 7.38 12.94 3.44
N PRO A 67 8.09 13.30 2.36
CA PRO A 67 9.55 13.36 2.36
C PRO A 67 10.14 14.20 3.49
N ASP A 68 9.51 15.32 3.84
CA ASP A 68 9.95 16.26 4.87
C ASP A 68 9.80 15.74 6.32
N GLU A 69 9.01 14.68 6.53
CA GLU A 69 8.82 14.08 7.86
C GLU A 69 9.93 13.08 8.24
N ILE A 70 10.79 12.70 7.30
CA ILE A 70 11.82 11.65 7.46
C ILE A 70 13.22 12.08 7.02
N GLN A 71 13.45 13.39 6.92
CA GLN A 71 14.67 13.98 6.35
C GLN A 71 15.65 14.48 7.41
#